data_AF-A0A2V7YWL4-F1
#
_entry.id   AF-A0A2V7YWL4-F1
#
_cell.length_a   1.000
_cell.length_b   1.000
_cell.length_c   1.000
_cell.angle_alpha   90.00
_cell.angle_beta   90.00
_cell.angle_gamma   90.00
#
_symmetry.space_group_name_H-M   'P 1'
#
loop_
_entity.id
_entity.type
_entity.pdbx_description
1 polymer ?
#
loop_
_entity_poly.entity_id
_entity_poly.type
_entity_poly.pdbx_seq_one_letter_code
_entity_poly.pdbx_strand_id
1 'polypeptide(L)'
;MTTDPLRHSSPAFEAPAAVGFLRTLGLVLGAVGLLGSIAGFFLARDYFFRAGLVGCVFWVGISLGCLAISMLGHLSGGDWQVVIRRVLEASARVLPVPLIFLFVLFLAGGLPALYEWAHPDKVQADHVLQLKAPYFYWPHSSTQFPWFFYVRLVLYAVIWIGLAYWLSHLSRRQDQTQDLSL
;
A
#
# COMPACT_ATOMS: atom_id res chain seq x y z
N MET A 1 -35.72 35.01 24.43
CA MET A 1 -34.30 34.73 24.66
C MET A 1 -33.94 33.55 23.78
N THR A 2 -33.57 33.83 22.53
CA THR A 2 -33.25 32.84 21.51
C THR A 2 -31.77 32.51 21.65
N THR A 3 -31.44 31.28 22.06
CA THR A 3 -30.07 30.77 22.00
C THR A 3 -29.78 30.47 20.53
N ASP A 4 -29.36 31.49 19.80
CA ASP A 4 -28.77 31.31 18.48
C ASP A 4 -27.50 30.47 18.68
N PRO A 5 -27.43 29.23 18.16
CA PRO A 5 -26.22 28.44 18.30
C PRO A 5 -25.13 29.19 17.55
N LEU A 6 -24.12 29.68 18.29
CA LEU A 6 -22.96 30.34 17.71
C LEU A 6 -22.32 29.39 16.70
N ARG A 7 -22.70 29.54 15.41
CA ARG A 7 -22.01 28.94 14.29
C ARG A 7 -20.63 29.58 14.30
N HIS A 8 -19.67 28.92 14.93
CA HIS A 8 -18.28 29.21 14.68
C HIS A 8 -18.06 28.90 13.20
N SER A 9 -18.06 29.94 12.37
CA SER A 9 -17.56 29.89 11.01
C SER A 9 -16.06 29.66 11.12
N SER A 10 -15.68 28.40 11.32
CA SER A 10 -14.29 27.98 11.24
C SER A 10 -13.76 28.51 9.91
N PRO A 11 -12.72 29.35 9.91
CA PRO A 11 -12.15 29.83 8.66
C PRO A 11 -11.88 28.61 7.78
N ALA A 12 -12.26 28.69 6.51
CA ALA A 12 -12.03 27.62 5.56
C ALA A 12 -10.57 27.19 5.69
N PHE A 13 -10.33 26.00 6.23
CA PHE A 13 -8.99 25.52 6.52
C PHE A 13 -8.33 25.18 5.19
N GLU A 14 -7.74 26.18 4.55
CA GLU A 14 -6.95 26.00 3.34
C GLU A 14 -5.64 25.30 3.69
N ALA A 15 -5.26 24.30 2.89
CA ALA A 15 -4.00 23.62 3.09
C ALA A 15 -2.84 24.64 2.99
N PRO A 16 -1.85 24.61 3.91
CA PRO A 16 -0.71 25.51 3.83
C PRO A 16 -0.02 25.38 2.46
N ALA A 17 0.49 26.49 1.90
CA ALA A 17 1.19 26.49 0.61
C ALA A 17 2.35 25.47 0.54
N ALA A 18 2.97 25.17 1.69
CA ALA A 18 3.98 24.13 1.85
C ALA A 18 3.53 22.75 1.35
N VAL A 19 2.24 22.41 1.50
CA VAL A 19 1.68 21.13 1.03
C VAL A 19 1.75 21.03 -0.51
N GLY A 20 1.49 22.13 -1.22
CA GLY A 20 1.60 22.19 -2.68
C GLY A 20 3.04 22.01 -3.18
N PHE A 21 3.99 22.66 -2.49
CA PHE A 21 5.42 22.47 -2.75
C PHE A 21 5.86 21.02 -2.50
N LEU A 22 5.54 20.45 -1.33
CA LEU A 22 5.90 19.07 -0.97
C LEU A 22 5.30 18.05 -1.94
N ARG A 23 4.05 18.27 -2.38
CA ARG A 23 3.42 17.44 -3.40
C ARG A 23 4.21 17.48 -4.71
N THR A 24 4.57 18.67 -5.19
CA THR A 24 5.30 18.84 -6.45
C THR A 24 6.68 18.22 -6.35
N LEU A 25 7.40 18.47 -5.27
CA LEU A 25 8.71 17.87 -4.99
C LEU A 25 8.61 16.34 -4.95
N GLY A 26 7.61 15.79 -4.25
CA GLY A 26 7.38 14.35 -4.19
C GLY A 26 7.11 13.74 -5.56
N LEU A 27 6.33 14.41 -6.42
CA LEU A 27 6.08 13.96 -7.79
C LEU A 27 7.35 13.99 -8.66
N VAL A 28 8.18 15.04 -8.53
CA VAL A 28 9.45 15.13 -9.26
C VAL A 28 10.41 14.04 -8.81
N LEU A 29 10.60 13.85 -7.50
CA LEU A 29 11.44 12.78 -6.96
C LEU A 29 10.92 11.40 -7.35
N GLY A 30 9.60 11.21 -7.34
CA GLY A 30 8.93 10.00 -7.82
C GLY A 30 9.19 9.73 -9.31
N ALA A 31 9.11 10.76 -10.15
CA ALA A 31 9.41 10.64 -11.58
C ALA A 31 10.88 10.30 -11.84
N VAL A 32 11.81 10.95 -11.13
CA VAL A 32 13.24 10.63 -11.20
C VAL A 32 13.50 9.20 -10.74
N GLY A 33 12.88 8.77 -9.63
CA GLY A 33 12.97 7.41 -9.13
C GLY A 33 12.40 6.37 -10.10
N LEU A 34 11.31 6.69 -10.79
CA LEU A 34 10.72 5.84 -11.84
C LEU A 34 11.66 5.72 -13.05
N LEU A 35 12.24 6.82 -13.53
CA LEU A 35 13.22 6.80 -14.62
C LEU A 35 14.46 5.99 -14.23
N GLY A 36 14.97 6.18 -13.01
CA GLY A 36 16.08 5.40 -12.46
C GLY A 36 15.74 3.91 -12.36
N SER A 37 14.50 3.57 -11.99
CA SER A 37 14.00 2.19 -11.94
C SER A 37 13.94 1.55 -13.33
N ILE A 38 13.47 2.29 -14.34
CA ILE A 38 13.47 1.85 -15.74
C ILE A 38 14.90 1.61 -16.22
N ALA A 39 15.82 2.54 -15.97
CA ALA A 39 17.23 2.36 -16.31
C ALA A 39 17.83 1.14 -15.60
N GLY A 40 17.57 0.97 -14.30
CA GLY A 40 18.02 -0.18 -13.52
C GLY A 40 17.52 -1.52 -14.07
N PHE A 41 16.30 -1.59 -14.57
CA PHE A 41 15.75 -2.80 -15.19
C PHE A 41 16.53 -3.26 -16.44
N PHE A 42 17.06 -2.31 -17.22
CA PHE A 42 17.84 -2.61 -18.44
C PHE A 42 19.34 -2.76 -18.17
N LEU A 43 19.89 -2.02 -17.21
CA LEU A 43 21.34 -1.98 -16.94
C LEU A 43 21.79 -3.02 -15.90
N ALA A 44 20.95 -3.30 -14.89
CA ALA A 44 21.31 -4.14 -13.73
C ALA A 44 20.08 -4.87 -13.17
N ARG A 45 19.50 -5.77 -13.97
CA ARG A 45 18.21 -6.41 -13.71
C ARG A 45 18.13 -7.15 -12.35
N ASP A 46 19.16 -7.89 -11.97
CA ASP A 46 19.16 -8.61 -10.68
C ASP A 46 19.14 -7.67 -9.48
N TYR A 47 19.89 -6.56 -9.57
CA TYR A 47 19.91 -5.53 -8.53
C TYR A 47 18.57 -4.80 -8.48
N PHE A 48 17.99 -4.48 -9.65
CA PHE A 48 16.67 -3.86 -9.76
C PHE A 48 15.58 -4.66 -9.01
N PHE A 49 15.52 -5.98 -9.21
CA PHE A 49 14.49 -6.78 -8.52
C PHE A 49 14.67 -6.80 -7.00
N ARG A 50 15.91 -6.95 -6.52
CA ARG A 50 16.21 -6.99 -5.08
C ARG A 50 15.93 -5.64 -4.40
N ALA A 51 16.46 -4.56 -4.96
CA ALA A 51 16.25 -3.21 -4.45
C ALA A 51 14.77 -2.78 -4.58
N GLY A 52 14.12 -3.14 -5.69
CA GLY A 52 12.70 -2.90 -5.93
C GLY A 52 11.82 -3.57 -4.89
N LEU A 53 12.08 -4.84 -4.56
CA LEU A 53 11.34 -5.54 -3.50
C LEU A 53 11.51 -4.86 -2.14
N VAL A 54 12.73 -4.47 -1.76
CA VAL A 54 12.99 -3.74 -0.50
C VAL A 54 12.21 -2.43 -0.45
N GLY A 55 12.25 -1.65 -1.53
CA GLY A 55 11.48 -0.40 -1.65
C GLY A 55 9.97 -0.62 -1.53
N CYS A 56 9.43 -1.64 -2.23
CA CYS A 56 8.03 -2.01 -2.12
C CYS A 56 7.63 -2.33 -0.68
N VAL A 57 8.36 -3.24 -0.03
CA VAL A 57 8.04 -3.72 1.32
C VAL A 57 8.13 -2.57 2.32
N PHE A 58 9.10 -1.67 2.17
CA PHE A 58 9.23 -0.49 3.01
C PHE A 58 7.98 0.41 2.93
N TRP A 59 7.56 0.78 1.71
CA TRP A 59 6.41 1.67 1.53
C TRP A 59 5.07 1.00 1.84
N VAL A 60 4.91 -0.29 1.52
CA VAL A 60 3.73 -1.06 1.97
C VAL A 60 3.69 -1.11 3.49
N GLY A 61 4.82 -1.38 4.15
CA GLY A 61 4.90 -1.44 5.61
C GLY A 61 4.52 -0.13 6.30
N ILE A 62 5.01 1.00 5.80
CA ILE A 62 4.62 2.33 6.30
C ILE A 62 3.12 2.55 6.14
N SER A 63 2.58 2.40 4.93
CA SER A 63 1.17 2.70 4.68
C SER A 63 0.23 1.73 5.43
N LEU A 64 0.60 0.45 5.54
CA LEU A 64 -0.17 -0.54 6.30
C LEU A 64 -0.08 -0.29 7.81
N GLY A 65 1.08 0.15 8.31
CA GLY A 65 1.24 0.59 9.69
C GLY A 65 0.36 1.79 10.02
N CYS A 66 0.28 2.78 9.13
CA CYS A 66 -0.63 3.92 9.27
C CYS A 66 -2.10 3.47 9.27
N LEU A 67 -2.47 2.52 8.41
CA LEU A 67 -3.82 1.94 8.40
C LEU A 67 -4.14 1.23 9.72
N ALA A 68 -3.20 0.44 10.24
CA ALA A 68 -3.37 -0.28 11.51
C ALA A 68 -3.54 0.69 12.69
N ILE A 69 -2.71 1.74 12.78
CA ILE A 69 -2.84 2.77 13.83
C ILE A 69 -4.16 3.52 13.66
N SER A 70 -4.60 3.80 12.43
CA SER A 70 -5.91 4.41 12.19
C SER A 70 -7.05 3.57 12.76
N MET A 71 -7.06 2.27 12.50
CA MET A 71 -8.06 1.35 13.06
C MET A 71 -7.98 1.27 14.59
N LEU A 72 -6.78 1.26 15.17
CA LEU A 72 -6.59 1.28 16.62
C LEU A 72 -7.14 2.56 17.26
N GLY A 73 -6.95 3.71 16.59
CA GLY A 73 -7.52 4.98 17.02
C GLY A 73 -9.04 4.95 17.08
N HIS A 74 -9.69 4.37 16.06
CA HIS A 74 -11.14 4.17 16.05
C HIS A 74 -11.64 3.22 17.14
N LEU A 75 -10.84 2.20 17.49
CA LEU A 75 -11.21 1.23 18.52
C LEU A 75 -11.03 1.77 19.95
N SER A 76 -9.97 2.54 20.18
CA SER A 76 -9.59 3.01 21.52
C SER A 76 -10.32 4.27 21.97
N GLY A 77 -10.86 5.07 21.04
CA GLY A 77 -11.60 6.30 21.35
C GLY A 77 -10.74 7.41 21.98
N GLY A 78 -9.42 7.34 21.83
CA GLY A 78 -8.51 8.34 22.40
C GLY A 78 -8.43 9.63 21.59
N ASP A 79 -8.53 10.78 22.26
CA ASP A 79 -8.50 12.12 21.63
C ASP A 79 -7.19 12.44 20.90
N TRP A 80 -6.09 11.77 21.24
CA TRP A 80 -4.80 11.92 20.56
C TRP A 80 -4.87 11.57 19.06
N GLN A 81 -5.80 10.68 18.69
CA GLN A 81 -5.98 10.28 17.30
C GLN A 81 -6.47 11.44 16.43
N VAL A 82 -7.25 12.38 16.98
CA VAL A 82 -7.84 13.49 16.22
C VAL A 82 -6.77 14.33 15.52
N VAL A 83 -5.61 14.53 16.20
CA VAL A 83 -4.52 15.35 15.68
C VAL A 83 -3.78 14.68 14.52
N ILE A 84 -3.59 13.36 14.59
CA ILE A 84 -2.78 12.61 13.60
C ILE A 84 -3.61 11.91 12.53
N ARG A 85 -4.94 11.82 12.71
CA ARG A 85 -5.88 11.09 11.84
C ARG A 85 -5.66 11.38 10.36
N ARG A 86 -5.55 12.65 9.97
CA ARG A 86 -5.37 13.05 8.56
C ARG A 86 -4.08 12.56 7.95
N VAL A 87 -2.99 12.59 8.72
CA VAL A 87 -1.67 12.13 8.27
C VAL A 87 -1.71 10.61 8.08
N LEU A 88 -2.34 9.89 9.01
CA LEU A 88 -2.49 8.43 8.93
C LEU A 88 -3.38 8.02 7.74
N GLU A 89 -4.54 8.66 7.56
CA GLU A 89 -5.43 8.41 6.42
C GLU A 89 -4.76 8.72 5.08
N ALA A 90 -4.06 9.85 4.98
CA ALA A 90 -3.31 10.22 3.78
C ALA A 90 -2.20 9.19 3.47
N SER A 91 -1.47 8.75 4.49
CA SER A 91 -0.38 7.77 4.35
C SER A 91 -0.89 6.38 4.00
N ALA A 92 -2.03 5.96 4.56
CA ALA A 92 -2.71 4.71 4.22
C ALA A 92 -3.20 4.70 2.76
N ARG A 93 -3.65 5.85 2.24
CA ARG A 93 -4.10 5.99 0.84
C ARG A 93 -2.98 5.90 -0.20
N VAL A 94 -1.72 5.87 0.22
CA VAL A 94 -0.58 5.62 -0.68
C VAL A 94 -0.48 4.13 -1.07
N LEU A 95 -1.10 3.21 -0.31
CA LEU A 95 -1.05 1.75 -0.51
C LEU A 95 -1.13 1.26 -1.97
N PRO A 96 -2.01 1.79 -2.84
CA PRO A 96 -2.10 1.33 -4.23
C PRO A 96 -0.78 1.46 -5.00
N VAL A 97 0.02 2.49 -4.76
CA VAL A 97 1.24 2.77 -5.53
C VAL A 97 2.29 1.66 -5.37
N PRO A 98 2.80 1.35 -4.17
CA PRO A 98 3.79 0.29 -4.01
C PRO A 98 3.23 -1.11 -4.28
N LEU A 99 1.92 -1.34 -4.11
CA LEU A 99 1.28 -2.63 -4.43
C LEU A 99 1.17 -2.87 -5.94
N ILE A 100 0.80 -1.85 -6.72
CA ILE A 100 0.81 -1.91 -8.18
C ILE A 100 2.23 -2.13 -8.68
N PHE A 101 3.20 -1.37 -8.14
CA PHE A 101 4.60 -1.55 -8.51
C PHE A 101 5.10 -2.96 -8.17
N LEU A 102 4.76 -3.51 -7.00
CA LEU A 102 5.08 -4.89 -6.61
C LEU A 102 4.48 -5.93 -7.57
N PHE A 103 3.22 -5.74 -7.99
CA PHE A 103 2.57 -6.61 -8.96
C PHE A 103 3.29 -6.58 -10.31
N VAL A 104 3.63 -5.38 -10.81
CA VAL A 104 4.41 -5.20 -12.05
C VAL A 104 5.81 -5.82 -11.91
N LEU A 105 6.48 -5.64 -10.76
CA LEU A 105 7.81 -6.20 -10.47
C LEU A 105 7.80 -7.72 -10.62
N PHE A 106 6.79 -8.39 -10.08
CA PHE A 106 6.65 -9.85 -10.17
C PHE A 106 6.30 -10.33 -11.58
N LEU A 107 5.39 -9.64 -12.28
CA LEU A 107 5.06 -9.95 -13.68
C LEU A 107 6.23 -9.73 -14.65
N ALA A 108 7.10 -8.76 -14.36
CA ALA A 108 8.28 -8.47 -15.17
C ALA A 108 9.43 -9.49 -15.02
N GLY A 109 9.19 -10.61 -14.32
CA GLY A 109 10.18 -11.65 -14.07
C GLY A 109 10.88 -11.56 -12.72
N GLY A 110 10.36 -10.74 -11.79
CA GLY A 110 10.93 -10.62 -10.46
C GLY A 110 10.81 -11.91 -9.63
N LEU A 111 9.77 -12.72 -9.84
CA LEU A 111 9.58 -13.97 -9.08
C LEU A 111 10.77 -14.94 -9.20
N PRO A 112 11.17 -15.40 -10.40
CA PRO A 112 12.34 -16.28 -10.53
C PRO A 112 13.64 -15.60 -10.10
N ALA A 113 13.79 -14.28 -10.28
CA ALA A 113 14.99 -13.58 -9.83
C ALA A 113 15.14 -13.48 -8.29
N LEU A 114 14.02 -13.53 -7.57
CA LEU A 114 13.96 -13.30 -6.12
C LEU A 114 13.74 -14.59 -5.32
N TYR A 115 13.08 -15.59 -5.89
CA TYR A 115 12.60 -16.74 -5.15
C TYR A 115 12.90 -18.07 -5.84
N GLU A 116 13.46 -19.00 -5.08
CA GLU A 116 13.84 -20.32 -5.60
C GLU A 116 12.64 -21.20 -5.96
N TRP A 117 11.52 -21.05 -5.25
CA TRP A 117 10.28 -21.78 -5.54
C TRP A 117 9.67 -21.42 -6.89
N ALA A 118 10.08 -20.31 -7.50
CA ALA A 118 9.64 -19.88 -8.83
C ALA A 118 10.43 -20.55 -9.97
N HIS A 119 11.43 -21.39 -9.66
CA HIS A 119 12.14 -22.21 -10.64
C HIS A 119 11.62 -23.66 -10.62
N PRO A 120 10.91 -24.12 -11.67
CA PRO A 120 10.38 -25.48 -11.73
C PRO A 120 11.45 -26.56 -11.52
N ASP A 121 12.63 -26.37 -12.11
CA ASP A 121 13.75 -27.32 -12.00
C ASP A 121 14.22 -27.49 -10.54
N LYS A 122 14.25 -26.39 -9.77
CA LYS A 122 14.60 -26.43 -8.33
C LYS A 122 13.51 -27.09 -7.51
N VAL A 123 12.24 -26.83 -7.83
CA VAL A 123 11.11 -27.46 -7.14
C VAL A 123 11.09 -28.97 -7.37
N GLN A 124 11.42 -29.44 -8.57
CA GLN A 124 11.48 -30.88 -8.85
C GLN A 124 12.65 -31.57 -8.14
N ALA A 125 13.78 -30.87 -7.98
CA ALA A 125 14.96 -31.42 -7.32
C ALA A 125 14.87 -31.46 -5.78
N ASP A 126 14.11 -30.55 -5.15
CA ASP A 126 14.03 -30.41 -3.70
C ASP A 126 12.66 -30.81 -3.12
N HIS A 127 12.65 -31.88 -2.32
CA HIS A 127 11.45 -32.39 -1.65
C HIS A 127 10.75 -31.35 -0.75
N VAL A 128 11.50 -30.47 -0.09
CA VAL A 128 10.92 -29.43 0.78
C VAL A 128 10.18 -28.38 -0.06
N LEU A 129 10.68 -28.06 -1.25
CA LEU A 129 9.99 -27.15 -2.17
C LEU A 129 8.73 -27.79 -2.76
N GLN A 130 8.73 -29.10 -3.03
CA GLN A 130 7.53 -29.82 -3.48
C GLN A 130 6.40 -29.74 -2.44
N LEU A 131 6.72 -29.90 -1.16
CA LEU A 131 5.74 -29.79 -0.07
C LEU A 131 5.13 -28.38 0.04
N LYS A 132 5.89 -27.34 -0.33
CA LYS A 132 5.42 -25.94 -0.33
C LYS A 132 4.75 -25.54 -1.64
N ALA A 133 4.93 -26.28 -2.72
CA ALA A 133 4.42 -25.94 -4.04
C ALA A 133 2.90 -25.68 -4.09
N PRO A 134 2.04 -26.45 -3.39
CA PRO A 134 0.61 -26.14 -3.35
C PRO A 134 0.31 -24.72 -2.85
N TYR A 135 1.11 -24.18 -1.92
CA TYR A 135 0.95 -22.82 -1.41
C TYR A 135 1.29 -21.73 -2.42
N PHE A 136 1.97 -22.04 -3.53
CA PHE A 136 2.29 -21.04 -4.56
C PHE A 136 1.49 -21.26 -5.85
N TYR A 137 1.21 -22.51 -6.21
CA TYR A 137 0.72 -22.89 -7.54
C TYR A 137 -0.73 -23.41 -7.58
N TRP A 138 -1.34 -23.81 -6.45
CA TRP A 138 -2.68 -24.41 -6.46
C TRP A 138 -3.73 -23.57 -7.22
N PRO A 139 -4.65 -24.16 -8.00
CA PRO A 139 -4.86 -25.60 -8.24
C PRO A 139 -3.93 -26.22 -9.29
N HIS A 140 -2.93 -25.48 -9.77
CA HIS A 140 -2.04 -25.88 -10.84
C HIS A 140 -0.74 -26.54 -10.33
N SER A 141 -0.02 -27.19 -11.24
CA SER A 141 1.30 -27.78 -10.96
C SER A 141 2.41 -26.71 -10.93
N SER A 142 3.54 -27.01 -10.27
CA SER A 142 4.71 -26.11 -10.15
C SER A 142 5.38 -25.75 -11.47
N THR A 143 5.06 -26.47 -12.56
CA THR A 143 5.54 -26.16 -13.92
C THR A 143 4.71 -25.06 -14.61
N GLN A 144 3.59 -24.65 -14.01
CA GLN A 144 2.66 -23.67 -14.57
C GLN A 144 2.74 -22.32 -13.84
N PHE A 145 1.93 -21.36 -14.27
CA PHE A 145 1.86 -20.04 -13.66
C PHE A 145 1.46 -20.13 -12.16
N PRO A 146 2.08 -19.37 -11.24
CA PRO A 146 1.82 -19.46 -9.80
C PRO A 146 0.53 -18.74 -9.40
N TRP A 147 -0.61 -19.32 -9.77
CA TRP A 147 -1.94 -18.71 -9.60
C TRP A 147 -2.29 -18.39 -8.15
N PHE A 148 -2.08 -19.32 -7.22
CA PHE A 148 -2.47 -19.11 -5.82
C PHE A 148 -1.72 -17.92 -5.21
N PHE A 149 -0.44 -17.76 -5.52
CA PHE A 149 0.36 -16.63 -5.07
C PHE A 149 -0.25 -15.29 -5.53
N TYR A 150 -0.55 -15.15 -6.84
CA TYR A 150 -1.10 -13.92 -7.38
C TYR A 150 -2.51 -13.64 -6.88
N VAL A 151 -3.36 -14.67 -6.75
CA VAL A 151 -4.72 -14.51 -6.19
C VAL A 151 -4.66 -13.96 -4.77
N ARG A 152 -3.79 -14.51 -3.91
CA ARG A 152 -3.64 -13.99 -2.54
C ARG A 152 -3.07 -12.57 -2.53
N LEU A 153 -2.08 -12.28 -3.38
CA LEU A 153 -1.51 -10.95 -3.48
C LEU A 153 -2.58 -9.91 -3.84
N VAL A 154 -3.41 -10.21 -4.85
CA VAL A 154 -4.52 -9.35 -5.25
C VAL A 154 -5.56 -9.26 -4.14
N LEU A 155 -5.90 -10.37 -3.48
CA LEU A 155 -6.86 -10.37 -2.38
C LEU A 155 -6.40 -9.46 -1.23
N TYR A 156 -5.14 -9.58 -0.79
CA TYR A 156 -4.59 -8.72 0.26
C TYR A 156 -4.58 -7.25 -0.17
N ALA A 157 -4.17 -6.98 -1.41
CA ALA A 157 -4.19 -5.62 -1.95
C ALA A 157 -5.60 -5.03 -1.96
N VAL A 158 -6.60 -5.77 -2.44
CA VAL A 158 -8.00 -5.34 -2.48
C VAL A 158 -8.54 -5.08 -1.08
N ILE A 159 -8.26 -5.97 -0.12
CA ILE A 159 -8.72 -5.80 1.26
C ILE A 159 -8.09 -4.55 1.88
N TRP A 160 -6.77 -4.40 1.83
CA TRP A 160 -6.09 -3.28 2.48
C TRP A 160 -6.40 -1.94 1.82
N ILE A 161 -6.43 -1.89 0.48
CA ILE A 161 -6.83 -0.68 -0.26
C ILE A 161 -8.30 -0.38 0.06
N GLY A 162 -9.18 -1.38 0.02
CA GLY A 162 -10.59 -1.22 0.35
C GLY A 162 -10.81 -0.61 1.73
N LEU A 163 -10.13 -1.14 2.76
CA LEU A 163 -10.16 -0.60 4.12
C LEU A 163 -9.64 0.84 4.21
N ALA A 164 -8.48 1.12 3.59
CA ALA A 164 -7.90 2.46 3.62
C ALA A 164 -8.83 3.51 2.98
N TYR A 165 -9.46 3.17 1.86
CA TYR A 165 -10.40 4.06 1.18
C TYR A 165 -11.72 4.19 1.94
N TRP A 166 -12.25 3.08 2.46
CA TRP A 166 -13.52 3.07 3.19
C TRP A 166 -13.44 3.88 4.48
N LEU A 167 -12.44 3.65 5.34
CA LEU A 167 -12.28 4.40 6.59
C LEU A 167 -12.09 5.89 6.34
N SER A 168 -11.25 6.24 5.36
CA SER A 168 -11.05 7.64 5.00
C SER A 168 -12.30 8.28 4.36
N HIS A 169 -13.18 7.48 3.74
CA HIS A 169 -14.45 7.96 3.19
C HIS A 169 -15.47 8.23 4.30
N LEU A 170 -15.57 7.33 5.27
CA LEU A 170 -16.38 7.54 6.48
C LEU A 170 -15.90 8.78 7.24
N SER A 171 -14.59 8.96 7.38
CA SER A 171 -14.01 10.17 7.99
C SER A 171 -14.48 11.45 7.31
N ARG A 172 -14.40 11.50 5.98
CA ARG A 172 -14.84 12.68 5.21
C ARG A 172 -16.34 12.94 5.38
N ARG A 173 -17.15 11.89 5.51
CA ARG A 173 -18.59 12.04 5.79
C ARG A 173 -18.81 12.63 7.17
N GLN A 174 -18.10 12.14 8.18
CA GLN A 174 -18.14 12.65 9.55
C GLN A 174 -17.90 14.17 9.60
N ASP A 175 -16.91 14.64 8.83
CA ASP A 175 -16.58 16.07 8.77
C ASP A 175 -17.68 16.91 8.11
N GLN A 176 -18.36 16.34 7.11
CA GLN A 176 -19.42 17.03 6.36
C GLN A 176 -20.73 17.08 7.15
N THR A 177 -21.07 16.01 7.87
CA THR A 177 -22.33 15.89 8.59
C THR A 177 -22.25 16.35 10.05
N GLN A 178 -21.05 16.54 10.61
CA GLN A 178 -20.77 16.77 12.03
C GLN A 178 -21.34 15.66 12.95
N ASP A 179 -21.62 14.48 12.38
CA ASP A 179 -22.17 13.35 13.10
C ASP A 179 -21.04 12.57 13.80
N LEU A 180 -21.03 12.55 15.13
CA LEU A 180 -19.99 11.90 15.92
C LEU A 180 -20.13 10.36 15.97
N SER A 181 -21.22 9.80 15.44
CA SER A 181 -21.50 8.35 15.46
C SER A 181 -20.89 7.55 14.30
N LEU A 182 -20.33 8.23 13.30
CA LEU A 182 -19.69 7.67 12.09
C LEU A 182 -18.17 7.59 12.22
#